data_AF-A0A517YWR9-F1
#
_entry.id   AF-A0A517YWR9-F1
#
_cell.length_a   1.000
_cell.length_b   1.000
_cell.length_c   1.000
_cell.angle_alpha   90.00
_cell.angle_beta   90.00
_cell.angle_gamma   90.00
#
_symmetry.space_group_name_H-M   'P 1'
#
loop_
_entity.id
_entity.type
_entity.pdbx_description
1 polymer ?
#
loop_
_entity_poly.entity_id
_entity_poly.type
_entity_poly.pdbx_seq_one_letter_code
_entity_poly.pdbx_strand_id
1 'polypeptide(L)'
;MIWTADNVYQYVNDTISVCKTQKHDTIAKDLENAMKLGGSGLEILGGIKQVLIENQISLNRLGFEQDKLDQVIQFINQCYMR
;
A
#
# COMPACT_ATOMS: atom_id res chain seq x y z
N MET A 1 -6.24 -13.27 9.22
CA MET A 1 -6.07 -13.42 7.76
C MET A 1 -4.59 -13.58 7.48
N ILE A 2 -4.16 -14.53 6.65
CA ILE A 2 -2.75 -14.62 6.24
C ILE A 2 -2.59 -13.71 5.03
N TRP A 3 -1.77 -12.67 5.16
CA TRP A 3 -1.44 -11.80 4.03
C TRP A 3 -0.48 -12.51 3.07
N THR A 4 -0.65 -12.26 1.78
CA THR A 4 0.27 -12.68 0.72
C THR A 4 0.64 -11.46 -0.13
N ALA A 5 1.70 -11.56 -0.92
CA ALA A 5 2.08 -10.48 -1.84
C ALA A 5 0.94 -10.11 -2.80
N ASP A 6 0.16 -11.10 -3.26
CA ASP A 6 -1.01 -10.88 -4.13
C ASP A 6 -2.09 -10.08 -3.40
N ASN A 7 -2.41 -10.43 -2.15
CA ASN A 7 -3.36 -9.69 -1.32
C ASN A 7 -2.92 -8.23 -1.11
N VAL A 8 -1.61 -7.98 -0.93
CA VAL A 8 -1.08 -6.62 -0.82
C VAL A 8 -1.28 -5.86 -2.13
N TYR A 9 -0.98 -6.46 -3.28
CA TYR A 9 -1.20 -5.82 -4.57
C TYR A 9 -2.67 -5.54 -4.85
N GLN A 10 -3.57 -6.46 -4.49
CA GLN A 10 -5.02 -6.22 -4.57
C GLN A 10 -5.44 -5.05 -3.68
N TYR A 11 -5.01 -5.05 -2.41
CA TYR A 11 -5.29 -3.97 -1.48
C TYR A 11 -4.81 -2.60 -1.99
N VAL A 12 -3.61 -2.55 -2.58
CA VAL A 12 -3.07 -1.33 -3.17
C VAL A 12 -3.86 -0.89 -4.40
N ASN A 13 -4.25 -1.82 -5.28
CA ASN A 13 -5.10 -1.51 -6.43
C ASN A 13 -6.47 -0.94 -6.01
N ASP A 14 -7.10 -1.53 -5.00
CA ASP A 14 -8.34 -1.01 -4.41
C ASP A 14 -8.11 0.40 -3.83
N THR A 15 -6.98 0.59 -3.14
CA THR A 15 -6.59 1.89 -2.59
C THR A 15 -6.43 2.94 -3.68
N ILE A 16 -5.73 2.62 -4.77
CA ILE A 16 -5.55 3.49 -5.94
C ILE A 16 -6.91 3.87 -6.53
N SER A 17 -7.81 2.89 -6.71
CA SER A 17 -9.15 3.10 -7.26
C SER A 17 -9.99 4.08 -6.42
N VAL A 18 -9.97 3.90 -5.10
CA VAL A 18 -10.67 4.80 -4.17
C VAL A 18 -10.03 6.19 -4.15
N CYS A 19 -8.69 6.27 -4.11
CA CYS A 19 -7.99 7.55 -4.16
C CYS A 19 -8.30 8.33 -5.44
N LYS A 20 -8.32 7.67 -6.61
CA LYS A 20 -8.71 8.29 -7.89
C LYS A 20 -10.17 8.77 -7.87
N THR A 21 -11.08 7.96 -7.31
CA THR A 21 -12.50 8.32 -7.20
C THR A 21 -12.71 9.55 -6.31
N GLN A 22 -11.93 9.68 -5.23
CA GLN A 22 -12.02 10.78 -4.29
C GLN A 22 -11.11 11.98 -4.64
N LYS A 23 -10.52 12.02 -5.85
CA LYS A 23 -9.61 13.09 -6.33
C LYS A 23 -8.32 13.26 -5.50
N HIS A 24 -7.84 12.17 -4.91
CA HIS A 24 -6.54 12.09 -4.23
C HIS A 24 -5.47 11.53 -5.19
N ASP A 25 -5.29 12.22 -6.32
CA ASP A 25 -4.41 11.78 -7.41
C ASP A 25 -2.94 11.60 -7.01
N THR A 26 -2.47 12.34 -5.99
CA THR A 26 -1.08 12.23 -5.50
C THR A 26 -0.83 10.85 -4.88
N ILE A 27 -1.67 10.43 -3.94
CA ILE A 27 -1.53 9.13 -3.26
C ILE A 27 -1.66 7.98 -4.26
N ALA A 28 -2.62 8.10 -5.18
CA ALA A 28 -2.80 7.13 -6.25
C ALA A 28 -1.54 7.00 -7.12
N LYS A 29 -0.95 8.14 -7.53
CA LYS A 29 0.29 8.14 -8.32
C LYS A 29 1.48 7.58 -7.55
N ASP A 30 1.63 7.89 -6.28
CA ASP A 30 2.73 7.39 -5.45
C ASP A 30 2.65 5.86 -5.31
N LEU A 31 1.45 5.31 -5.09
CA LEU A 31 1.22 3.87 -5.07
C LEU A 31 1.47 3.23 -6.44
N GLU A 32 1.01 3.84 -7.54
CA GLU A 32 1.28 3.37 -8.90
C GLU A 32 2.78 3.38 -9.23
N ASN A 33 3.52 4.39 -8.75
CA ASN A 33 4.96 4.47 -8.92
C ASN A 33 5.68 3.39 -8.11
N ALA A 34 5.26 3.15 -6.87
CA ALA A 34 5.78 2.08 -6.04
C ALA A 34 5.57 0.69 -6.69
N MET A 35 4.41 0.46 -7.30
CA MET A 35 4.12 -0.76 -8.05
C MET A 35 4.95 -0.95 -9.33
N LYS A 36 5.53 0.14 -9.87
CA LYS A 36 6.35 0.13 -11.07
C LYS A 36 7.86 0.09 -10.80
N LEU A 37 8.27 -0.01 -9.53
CA LEU A 37 9.68 -0.17 -9.18
C LEU A 37 10.22 -1.46 -9.82
N GLY A 38 11.13 -1.32 -10.79
CA GLY A 38 11.59 -2.41 -11.66
C GLY A 38 12.66 -3.33 -11.07
N GLY A 39 12.97 -3.22 -9.78
CA GLY A 39 14.10 -3.91 -9.15
C GLY A 39 13.77 -5.32 -8.66
N SER A 40 12.75 -5.48 -7.81
CA SER A 40 12.34 -6.76 -7.22
C SER A 40 10.99 -6.66 -6.51
N GLY A 41 10.31 -7.80 -6.27
CA GLY A 41 9.06 -7.83 -5.52
C GLY A 41 9.19 -7.24 -4.11
N LEU A 42 10.35 -7.38 -3.48
CA LEU A 42 10.63 -6.74 -2.19
C LEU A 42 10.71 -5.22 -2.32
N GLU A 43 11.42 -4.68 -3.31
CA GLU A 43 11.48 -3.23 -3.55
C GLU A 43 10.09 -2.62 -3.78
N ILE A 44 9.23 -3.31 -4.53
CA ILE A 44 7.85 -2.90 -4.73
C ILE A 44 7.11 -2.83 -3.38
N LEU A 45 7.21 -3.88 -2.55
CA LEU A 45 6.59 -3.91 -1.22
C LEU A 45 7.15 -2.80 -0.31
N GLY A 46 8.44 -2.50 -0.38
CA GLY A 46 9.06 -1.38 0.35
C GLY A 46 8.51 -0.02 -0.05
N GLY A 47 8.41 0.24 -1.35
CA GLY A 47 7.81 1.47 -1.86
C GLY A 47 6.35 1.58 -1.42
N ILE A 48 5.57 0.50 -1.52
CA ILE A 48 4.18 0.46 -1.06
C ILE A 48 4.11 0.80 0.43
N LYS A 49 4.89 0.12 1.28
CA LYS A 49 4.93 0.37 2.72
C LYS A 49 5.19 1.84 3.03
N GLN A 50 6.18 2.44 2.37
CA GLN A 50 6.52 3.83 2.59
C GLN A 50 5.33 4.75 2.28
N VAL A 51 4.71 4.60 1.11
CA VAL A 51 3.56 5.42 0.71
C VAL A 51 2.38 5.24 1.67
N LEU A 52 2.10 4.01 2.13
CA LEU A 52 1.04 3.73 3.09
C LEU A 52 1.28 4.40 4.45
N ILE A 53 2.52 4.40 4.95
CA ILE A 53 2.89 5.05 6.21
C ILE A 53 2.77 6.58 6.09
N GLU A 54 3.35 7.16 5.04
CA GLU A 54 3.34 8.61 4.82
C GLU A 54 1.92 9.17 4.66
N ASN A 55 1.00 8.35 4.13
CA ASN A 55 -0.37 8.75 3.84
C ASN A 55 -1.42 8.13 4.77
N GLN A 56 -1.02 7.50 5.89
CA GLN A 56 -1.93 6.75 6.77
C GLN A 56 -3.12 7.60 7.27
N ILE A 57 -2.89 8.86 7.63
CA ILE A 57 -3.92 9.79 8.08
C ILE A 57 -4.93 10.09 6.96
N SER A 58 -4.43 10.32 5.74
CA SER A 58 -5.26 10.58 4.57
C SER A 58 -6.08 9.36 4.19
N LEU A 59 -5.48 8.17 4.18
CA LEU A 59 -6.15 6.90 3.90
C LEU A 59 -7.25 6.59 4.93
N ASN A 60 -6.99 6.83 6.22
CA ASN A 60 -8.00 6.67 7.26
C ASN A 60 -9.23 7.58 7.01
N ARG A 61 -8.99 8.86 6.63
CA ARG A 61 -10.07 9.78 6.24
C ARG A 61 -10.85 9.33 5.00
N LEU A 62 -10.23 8.55 4.12
CA LEU A 62 -10.85 7.99 2.92
C LEU A 62 -11.68 6.73 3.20
N GLY A 63 -11.70 6.26 4.46
CA GLY A 63 -12.45 5.08 4.88
C GLY A 63 -11.63 3.79 4.94
N PHE A 64 -10.30 3.87 4.79
CA PHE A 64 -9.44 2.70 4.98
C PHE A 64 -9.24 2.42 6.48
N GLU A 65 -9.61 1.22 6.90
CA GLU A 65 -9.43 0.78 8.29
C GLU A 65 -7.95 0.75 8.68
N GLN A 66 -7.61 1.46 9.75
CA GLN A 66 -6.23 1.55 10.23
C GLN A 66 -5.66 0.17 10.60
N ASP A 67 -6.49 -0.72 11.15
CA ASP A 67 -6.09 -2.08 11.48
C ASP A 67 -5.61 -2.88 10.25
N LYS A 68 -6.30 -2.71 9.09
CA LYS A 68 -5.87 -3.36 7.83
C LYS A 68 -4.56 -2.78 7.31
N LEU A 69 -4.38 -1.47 7.40
CA LEU A 69 -3.11 -0.80 7.05
C LEU A 69 -1.95 -1.34 7.87
N ASP A 70 -2.13 -1.44 9.19
CA ASP A 70 -1.12 -1.97 10.10
C ASP A 70 -0.80 -3.44 9.80
N GLN A 71 -1.81 -4.27 9.50
CA GLN A 71 -1.58 -5.66 9.11
C GLN A 71 -0.79 -5.79 7.80
N VAL A 72 -1.08 -4.96 6.78
CA VAL A 72 -0.33 -4.92 5.51
C VAL A 72 1.12 -4.51 5.76
N ILE A 73 1.34 -3.45 6.56
CA ILE A 73 2.68 -2.97 6.91
C ILE A 73 3.46 -4.03 7.68
N GLN A 74 2.82 -4.71 8.64
CA GLN A 74 3.44 -5.80 9.39
C GLN A 74 3.84 -6.97 8.48
N PHE A 75 2.98 -7.37 7.56
CA PHE A 75 3.30 -8.41 6.59
C PHE A 75 4.52 -8.02 5.74
N ILE A 76 4.55 -6.80 5.22
CA ILE A 76 5.69 -6.31 4.44
C ILE A 76 6.96 -6.33 5.30
N ASN A 77 6.92 -5.87 6.55
CA ASN A 77 8.07 -5.94 7.46
C ASN A 77 8.58 -7.38 7.67
N GLN A 78 7.68 -8.35 7.79
CA GLN A 78 8.06 -9.76 7.91
C GLN A 78 8.76 -10.29 6.65
N CYS A 79 8.38 -9.82 5.45
CA CYS A 79 9.07 -10.16 4.21
C CYS A 79 10.52 -9.68 4.17
N TYR A 80 10.85 -8.57 4.85
CA TYR A 80 12.21 -8.02 4.92
C TYR A 80 13.08 -8.64 6.01
N MET A 81 12.49 -9.29 7.02
CA MET A 81 13.22 -9.94 8.13
C MET A 81 13.65 -11.38 7.81
N ARG A 82 13.42 -11.84 6.58
CA ARG A 82 13.64 -13.22 6.13
C ARG A 82 14.80 -13.30 5.16
#